data_AF-A0A7Y2DVW1-F1
#
_entry.id   AF-A0A7Y2DVW1-F1
#
_cell.length_a   1.000
_cell.length_b   1.000
_cell.length_c   1.000
_cell.angle_alpha   90.00
_cell.angle_beta   90.00
_cell.angle_gamma   90.00
#
_symmetry.space_group_name_H-M   'P 1'
#
loop_
_entity.id
_entity.type
_entity.pdbx_description
1 polymer ?
#
loop_
_entity_poly.entity_id
_entity_poly.type
_entity_poly.pdbx_seq_one_letter_code
_entity_poly.pdbx_strand_id
1 'polypeptide(L)'
;MKTPIISASSYSNTAPLIWSFLYGSMHGKYEVILDTAPARSAELLAQNAVDAALVPVIAYQMIEGVHLIPDVCVGARERVRSVCLVTKGEDL
;
A
#
# COMPACT_ATOMS: atom_id res chain seq x y z
N MET A 1 -22.45 11.14 -7.31
CA MET A 1 -21.44 10.90 -6.25
C MET A 1 -20.10 10.67 -6.93
N LYS A 2 -19.00 11.20 -6.38
CA LYS A 2 -17.65 10.97 -6.92
C LYS A 2 -17.25 9.52 -6.62
N THR A 3 -16.73 8.79 -7.62
CA THR A 3 -16.14 7.46 -7.41
C THR A 3 -14.87 7.61 -6.58
N PRO A 4 -14.70 6.90 -5.45
CA PRO A 4 -13.49 7.03 -4.65
C PRO A 4 -12.28 6.43 -5.39
N ILE A 5 -11.14 7.08 -5.23
CA ILE A 5 -9.87 6.72 -5.85
C ILE A 5 -8.97 6.14 -4.76
N ILE A 6 -8.42 4.95 -5.01
CA ILE A 6 -7.51 4.29 -4.07
C ILE A 6 -6.16 3.98 -4.74
N SER A 7 -5.08 4.04 -3.96
CA SER A 7 -3.74 3.68 -4.43
C SER A 7 -3.16 2.49 -3.67
N ALA A 8 -2.47 1.61 -4.39
CA ALA A 8 -1.72 0.54 -3.78
C ALA A 8 -0.48 0.17 -4.59
N SER A 9 0.47 -0.48 -3.92
CA SER A 9 1.59 -1.10 -4.60
C SER A 9 1.13 -2.33 -5.39
N SER A 10 1.75 -2.58 -6.55
CA SER A 10 1.58 -3.80 -7.36
C SER A 10 2.45 -4.99 -6.88
N TYR A 11 3.05 -4.90 -5.69
CA TYR A 11 3.78 -6.01 -5.07
C TYR A 11 2.87 -7.21 -4.72
N SER A 12 3.46 -8.40 -4.68
CA SER A 12 2.73 -9.64 -4.44
C SER A 12 2.04 -9.70 -3.08
N ASN A 13 2.55 -8.99 -2.07
CA ASN A 13 2.00 -8.98 -0.72
C ASN A 13 0.71 -8.14 -0.57
N THR A 14 0.40 -7.26 -1.52
CA THR A 14 -0.87 -6.51 -1.58
C THR A 14 -1.91 -7.22 -2.45
N ALA A 15 -1.46 -8.12 -3.35
CA ALA A 15 -2.29 -8.72 -4.39
C ALA A 15 -3.61 -9.35 -3.88
N PRO A 16 -3.64 -10.10 -2.75
CA PRO A 16 -4.90 -10.68 -2.26
C PRO A 16 -5.97 -9.62 -1.92
N LEU A 17 -5.57 -8.48 -1.36
CA LEU A 17 -6.50 -7.38 -1.05
C LEU A 17 -6.94 -6.69 -2.33
N ILE A 18 -5.99 -6.36 -3.21
CA ILE A 18 -6.23 -5.64 -4.46
C ILE A 18 -7.08 -6.45 -5.44
N TRP A 19 -7.01 -7.78 -5.39
CA TRP A 19 -7.84 -8.66 -6.21
C TRP A 19 -9.33 -8.37 -6.09
N SER A 20 -9.83 -8.04 -4.89
CA SER A 20 -11.25 -7.72 -4.68
C SER A 20 -11.68 -6.46 -5.45
N PHE A 21 -10.78 -5.47 -5.56
CA PHE A 21 -11.02 -4.22 -6.28
C PHE A 21 -10.87 -4.38 -7.79
N LEU A 22 -9.95 -5.24 -8.24
CA LEU A 22 -9.72 -5.48 -9.66
C LEU A 22 -10.69 -6.47 -10.29
N TYR A 23 -11.11 -7.50 -9.57
CA TYR A 23 -11.87 -8.63 -10.15
C TYR A 23 -12.96 -9.19 -9.24
N GLY A 24 -13.01 -8.76 -7.98
CA GLY A 24 -13.94 -9.29 -6.98
C GLY A 24 -15.11 -8.36 -6.68
N SER A 25 -15.60 -8.47 -5.45
CA SER A 25 -16.82 -7.80 -4.97
C SER A 25 -16.78 -6.26 -5.00
N MET A 26 -15.59 -5.67 -5.10
CA MET A 26 -15.39 -4.21 -5.15
C MET A 26 -15.12 -3.69 -6.58
N HIS A 27 -15.11 -4.58 -7.57
CA HIS A 27 -14.91 -4.20 -8.97
C HIS A 27 -15.94 -3.16 -9.43
N GLY A 28 -15.45 -2.12 -10.10
CA GLY A 28 -16.28 -1.01 -10.61
C GLY A 28 -16.79 -0.02 -9.55
N LYS A 29 -16.50 -0.23 -8.27
CA LYS A 29 -16.90 0.69 -7.17
C LYS A 29 -15.84 1.74 -6.83
N TYR A 30 -14.61 1.53 -7.28
CA TYR A 30 -13.44 2.37 -7.00
C TYR A 30 -12.60 2.53 -8.25
N GLU A 31 -11.94 3.68 -8.38
CA GLU A 31 -10.81 3.85 -9.30
C GLU A 31 -9.53 3.38 -8.59
N VAL A 32 -8.76 2.49 -9.23
CA VAL A 32 -7.59 1.86 -8.60
C VAL A 32 -6.32 2.30 -9.33
N ILE A 33 -5.42 2.97 -8.60
CA ILE A 33 -4.09 3.34 -9.08
C ILE A 33 -3.08 2.34 -8.52
N LEU A 34 -2.44 1.59 -9.41
CA LEU A 34 -1.37 0.65 -9.06
C LEU A 34 -0.01 1.18 -9.50
N ASP A 35 0.96 1.17 -8.59
CA ASP A 35 2.34 1.52 -8.88
C ASP A 35 3.29 0.47 -8.27
N THR A 36 4.46 0.28 -8.86
CA THR A 36 5.49 -0.61 -8.28
C THR A 36 6.14 0.00 -7.04
N ALA A 37 6.21 1.33 -6.93
CA ALA A 37 6.83 2.02 -5.81
C ALA A 37 5.79 2.30 -4.71
N PRO A 38 5.87 1.67 -3.52
CA PRO A 38 4.93 1.96 -2.44
C PRO A 38 5.05 3.39 -1.90
N ALA A 39 6.17 4.07 -2.15
CA ALA A 39 6.33 5.50 -1.87
C ALA A 39 5.35 6.36 -2.68
N ARG A 40 4.97 5.93 -3.90
CA ARG A 40 4.04 6.68 -4.75
C ARG A 40 2.65 6.78 -4.13
N SER A 41 2.19 5.71 -3.48
CA SER A 41 0.93 5.71 -2.74
C SER A 41 0.93 6.72 -1.59
N ALA A 42 2.07 6.92 -0.92
CA ALA A 42 2.23 7.92 0.12
C ALA A 42 2.18 9.35 -0.43
N GLU A 43 2.87 9.61 -1.55
CA GLU A 43 2.87 10.91 -2.23
C GLU A 43 1.47 11.31 -2.68
N LEU A 44 0.75 10.39 -3.34
CA LEU A 44 -0.61 10.63 -3.80
C LEU A 44 -1.56 10.94 -2.64
N LEU A 45 -1.42 10.24 -1.52
CA LEU A 45 -2.22 10.49 -0.33
C LEU A 45 -1.90 11.86 0.28
N ALA A 46 -0.61 12.21 0.43
CA ALA A 46 -0.18 13.51 0.95
C ALA A 46 -0.64 14.70 0.08
N GLN A 47 -0.78 14.49 -1.23
CA GLN A 47 -1.27 15.48 -2.18
C GLN A 47 -2.80 15.55 -2.28
N ASN A 48 -3.54 14.77 -1.48
CA ASN A 48 -5.00 14.61 -1.59
C ASN A 48 -5.46 14.16 -3.00
N ALA A 49 -4.60 13.44 -3.73
CA ALA A 49 -4.90 12.93 -5.07
C ALA A 49 -5.71 11.63 -5.03
N VAL A 50 -5.71 10.92 -3.90
CA VAL A 50 -6.46 9.68 -3.66
C VAL A 50 -7.18 9.75 -2.31
N ASP A 51 -8.29 9.04 -2.19
CA ASP A 51 -9.14 9.04 -0.98
C ASP A 51 -8.62 8.03 0.06
N ALA A 52 -7.91 6.98 -0.35
CA ALA A 52 -7.22 6.04 0.53
C ALA A 52 -6.02 5.39 -0.16
N ALA A 53 -5.02 4.94 0.61
CA ALA A 53 -3.86 4.27 0.04
C ALA A 53 -3.21 3.24 0.98
N LEU A 54 -2.58 2.20 0.41
CA LEU A 54 -1.61 1.37 1.13
C LEU A 54 -0.27 2.13 1.20
N VAL A 55 0.12 2.53 2.41
CA VAL A 55 1.28 3.40 2.66
C VAL A 55 2.31 2.67 3.53
N PRO A 56 3.63 2.77 3.25
CA PRO A 56 4.66 2.29 4.16
C PRO A 56 4.51 2.88 5.57
N VAL A 57 4.70 2.07 6.61
CA VAL A 57 4.47 2.50 7.99
C VAL A 57 5.23 3.77 8.38
N ILE A 58 6.47 3.91 7.90
CA ILE A 58 7.29 5.11 8.14
C ILE A 58 6.73 6.34 7.42
N ALA A 59 6.15 6.17 6.22
CA ALA A 59 5.57 7.27 5.46
C ALA A 59 4.27 7.76 6.07
N TYR A 60 3.45 6.86 6.63
CA TYR A 60 2.22 7.24 7.34
C TYR A 60 2.48 8.26 8.47
N GLN A 61 3.57 8.08 9.22
CA GLN A 61 3.94 8.98 10.32
C GLN A 61 4.31 10.40 9.87
N MET A 62 4.58 10.59 8.58
CA MET A 62 4.99 11.88 8.00
C MET A 62 3.83 12.62 7.30
N ILE A 63 2.65 12.01 7.19
CA ILE A 63 1.49 12.62 6.54
C ILE A 63 0.54 13.13 7.62
N GLU A 64 0.23 14.43 7.60
CA GLU A 64 -0.71 15.02 8.54
C GLU A 64 -2.17 14.77 8.13
N GLY A 65 -3.08 14.66 9.11
CA GLY A 65 -4.53 14.59 8.87
C GLY A 65 -5.05 13.26 8.32
N VAL A 66 -4.21 12.24 8.15
CA VAL A 66 -4.61 10.91 7.70
C VAL A 66 -5.03 10.01 8.87
N HIS A 67 -5.97 9.12 8.59
CA HIS A 67 -6.48 8.14 9.55
C HIS A 67 -6.14 6.73 9.10
N LEU A 68 -5.78 5.87 10.04
CA LEU A 68 -5.54 4.46 9.78
C LEU A 68 -6.86 3.70 9.71
N ILE A 69 -7.02 2.83 8.72
CA ILE A 69 -8.13 1.88 8.66
C ILE A 69 -7.83 0.73 9.64
N PRO A 70 -8.70 0.45 10.62
CA PRO A 70 -8.46 -0.62 11.58
C PRO A 70 -8.54 -2.01 10.92
N ASP A 71 -7.97 -2.99 11.60
CA ASP A 71 -8.09 -4.43 11.28
C ASP A 71 -7.55 -4.89 9.92
N VAL A 72 -6.87 -4.00 9.18
CA VAL A 72 -6.26 -4.34 7.88
C VAL A 72 -4.87 -3.71 7.75
N CYS A 73 -3.88 -4.55 7.42
CA CYS A 73 -2.55 -4.09 7.02
C CYS A 73 -1.83 -5.19 6.22
N VAL A 74 -0.74 -4.81 5.56
CA VAL A 74 0.27 -5.78 5.11
C VAL A 74 1.31 -5.89 6.23
N GLY A 75 1.27 -6.99 6.97
CA GLY A 75 2.16 -7.24 8.10
C GLY A 75 2.48 -8.72 8.26
N ALA A 76 3.50 -9.00 9.06
CA ALA A 76 3.90 -10.36 9.43
C ALA A 76 4.27 -10.40 10.92
N ARG A 77 3.94 -11.51 11.59
CA ARG A 77 4.34 -11.74 12.99
C ARG A 77 5.78 -12.22 13.12
N GLU A 78 6.30 -12.80 12.05
CA GLU A 78 7.63 -13.38 11.97
C GLU A 78 8.35 -12.89 10.72
N ARG A 79 9.54 -13.43 10.48
CA ARG A 79 10.41 -13.05 9.37
C ARG A 79 9.71 -13.26 8.01
N VAL A 80 9.72 -12.21 7.19
CA VAL A 80 9.33 -12.27 5.78
C VAL A 80 10.50 -12.69 4.89
N ARG A 81 10.20 -13.27 3.72
CA ARG A 81 11.22 -13.65 2.73
C ARG A 81 11.61 -12.52 1.77
N SER A 82 10.86 -11.41 1.79
CA SER A 82 10.97 -10.30 0.84
C SER A 82 11.73 -9.09 1.38
N VAL A 83 12.21 -9.14 2.63
CA VAL A 83 13.06 -8.10 3.24
C VAL A 83 14.33 -8.79 3.69
N CYS A 84 15.41 -8.56 2.92
CA CYS A 84 16.66 -9.27 3.07
C CYS A 84 17.82 -8.27 3.04
N LEU A 85 18.77 -8.45 3.95
CA LEU A 85 20.08 -7.85 3.85
C LEU A 85 21.01 -8.85 3.15
N VAL A 86 21.59 -8.45 2.03
CA VAL A 86 22.44 -9.33 1.21
C VAL A 86 23.85 -8.74 1.18
N THR A 87 24.83 -9.52 1.64
CA THR A 87 26.25 -9.15 1.63
C THR A 87 27.07 -10.20 0.86
N LYS A 88 28.31 -9.88 0.51
CA LYS A 88 29.26 -10.84 -0.09
C LYS A 88 29.96 -11.74 0.94
N GLY A 89 29.50 -11.73 2.20
CA GLY A 89 30.21 -12.36 3.32
C GLY A 89 31.26 -11.44 3.97
N GLU A 90 31.17 -10.13 3.72
CA GLU A 90 31.89 -9.13 4.51
C GLU A 90 31.05 -8.78 5.75
N ASP A 91 31.72 -8.62 6.90
CA ASP A 91 31.09 -8.16 8.13
C ASP A 91 30.56 -6.73 7.92
N LEU A 92 29.34 -6.47 8.40
CA LEU A 92 28.66 -5.18 8.32
C LEU A 92 29.10 -4.22 9.44
#